data_AF-A0AA90VGE7-F1
#
_entry.id   AF-A0AA90VGE7-F1
#
_cell.length_a   1.000
_cell.length_b   1.000
_cell.length_c   1.000
_cell.angle_alpha   90.00
_cell.angle_beta   90.00
_cell.angle_gamma   90.00
#
_symmetry.space_group_name_H-M   'P 1'
#
loop_
_entity.id
_entity.type
_entity.pdbx_description
1 polymer ?
#
loop_
_entity_poly.entity_id
_entity_poly.type
_entity_poly.pdbx_seq_one_letter_code
_entity_poly.pdbx_strand_id
1 'polypeptide(L)'
;MMKYTLVMIIAIFITLDSTLQPAVLNTKADKHLAPIIEKKFDTGKLYSYMSIEMMHFFSLNFYLGDKIQQFDKVLPQDGVLMIPESDVPDFKEKFGRDYTFQKVWEVRKLVECHHPVGFYRFVKTSANIAQNR
;
A
#
# COMPACT_ATOMS: atom_id res chain seq x y z
N MET A 1 -0.02 -15.77 50.14
CA MET A 1 -1.07 -15.47 49.15
C MET A 1 -0.64 -14.43 48.11
N MET A 2 -0.20 -13.23 48.51
CA MET A 2 0.10 -12.10 47.61
C MET A 2 1.18 -12.36 46.53
N LYS A 3 2.20 -13.19 46.82
CA LYS A 3 3.28 -13.53 45.87
C LYS A 3 2.78 -14.35 44.67
N TYR A 4 1.80 -15.24 44.87
CA TYR A 4 1.26 -16.08 43.79
C TYR A 4 0.34 -15.28 42.86
N THR A 5 -0.37 -14.29 43.40
CA THR A 5 -1.21 -13.38 42.60
C THR A 5 -0.37 -12.53 41.65
N LEU A 6 0.77 -12.00 42.12
CA LEU A 6 1.67 -11.20 41.28
C LEU A 6 2.26 -12.04 40.13
N VAL A 7 2.71 -13.27 40.42
CA VAL A 7 3.26 -14.19 39.41
C VAL A 7 2.21 -14.56 38.38
N MET A 8 0.97 -14.81 38.80
CA MET A 8 -0.15 -15.09 37.89
C MET A 8 -0.47 -13.90 36.97
N ILE A 9 -0.49 -12.68 37.49
CA ILE A 9 -0.73 -11.48 36.69
C ILE A 9 0.37 -11.32 35.64
N ILE A 10 1.64 -11.43 36.04
CA ILE A 10 2.79 -11.34 35.12
C ILE A 10 2.72 -12.46 34.06
N ALA A 11 2.40 -13.68 34.44
CA ALA A 11 2.27 -14.80 33.49
C ALA A 11 1.14 -14.58 32.47
N ILE A 12 0.02 -13.99 32.90
CA ILE A 12 -1.08 -13.61 32.00
C ILE A 12 -0.60 -12.54 31.00
N PHE A 13 0.07 -11.48 31.47
CA PHE A 13 0.60 -10.43 30.59
C PHE A 13 1.65 -10.96 29.61
N ILE A 14 2.60 -11.78 30.07
CA ILE A 14 3.58 -12.41 29.19
C ILE A 14 2.87 -13.25 28.13
N THR A 15 1.88 -14.07 28.50
CA THR A 15 1.15 -14.91 27.55
C THR A 15 0.37 -14.05 26.54
N LEU A 16 -0.32 -13.01 27.00
CA LEU A 16 -1.07 -12.09 26.16
C LEU A 16 -0.16 -11.37 25.16
N ASP A 17 0.97 -10.85 25.62
CA ASP A 17 1.90 -10.04 24.82
C ASP A 17 2.71 -10.88 23.83
N SER A 18 3.06 -12.12 24.20
CA SER A 18 3.90 -12.98 23.36
C SER A 18 3.11 -13.83 22.36
N THR A 19 1.88 -14.22 22.66
CA THR A 19 1.10 -15.10 21.75
C THR A 19 -0.10 -14.42 21.11
N LEU A 20 -0.89 -13.65 21.87
CA LEU A 20 -2.16 -13.12 21.40
C LEU A 20 -1.99 -11.80 20.64
N GLN A 21 -1.21 -10.86 21.18
CA GLN A 21 -0.97 -9.59 20.50
C GLN A 21 -0.35 -9.76 19.10
N PRO A 22 0.70 -10.60 18.90
CA PRO A 22 1.30 -10.75 17.57
C PRO A 22 0.37 -11.44 16.58
N ALA A 23 -0.45 -12.39 17.02
CA ALA A 23 -1.40 -13.09 16.15
C ALA A 23 -2.51 -12.15 15.65
N VAL A 24 -3.08 -11.34 16.55
CA VAL A 24 -4.12 -10.36 16.19
C VAL A 24 -3.54 -9.24 15.32
N LEU A 25 -2.35 -8.73 15.65
CA LEU A 25 -1.69 -7.68 14.89
C LEU A 25 -1.24 -8.17 13.51
N ASN A 26 -0.71 -9.38 13.38
CA ASN A 26 -0.37 -9.97 12.06
C ASN A 26 -1.61 -10.18 11.18
N THR A 27 -2.77 -10.46 11.78
CA THR A 27 -4.03 -10.59 11.04
C THR A 27 -4.55 -9.23 10.56
N LYS A 28 -4.28 -8.17 11.32
CA LYS A 28 -4.60 -6.78 10.96
C LYS A 28 -3.53 -6.14 10.07
N ALA A 29 -2.35 -6.72 9.93
CA ALA A 29 -1.37 -6.23 9.00
C ALA A 29 -1.65 -6.84 7.62
N ASP A 30 -1.74 -6.01 6.58
CA ASP A 30 -1.79 -6.45 5.17
C ASP A 30 -0.48 -7.12 4.70
N LYS A 31 0.30 -7.69 5.62
CA LYS A 31 1.59 -8.36 5.41
C LYS A 31 1.50 -9.45 4.35
N HIS A 32 0.36 -10.13 4.24
CA HIS A 32 0.13 -11.16 3.23
C HIS A 32 0.04 -10.59 1.80
N LEU A 33 -0.30 -9.31 1.62
CA LEU A 33 -0.38 -8.66 0.31
C LEU A 33 0.99 -8.28 -0.24
N ALA A 34 1.95 -7.93 0.62
CA ALA A 34 3.30 -7.56 0.20
C ALA A 34 3.95 -8.60 -0.74
N PRO A 35 4.07 -9.90 -0.39
CA PRO A 35 4.68 -10.89 -1.29
C PRO A 35 3.85 -11.15 -2.56
N ILE A 36 2.54 -10.87 -2.56
CA ILE A 36 1.70 -10.98 -3.75
C ILE A 36 2.01 -9.83 -4.71
N ILE A 37 2.17 -8.62 -4.17
CA ILE A 37 2.54 -7.41 -4.94
C ILE A 37 3.95 -7.57 -5.51
N GLU A 38 4.92 -8.03 -4.71
CA GLU A 38 6.31 -8.26 -5.17
C GLU A 38 6.39 -9.27 -6.31
N LYS A 39 5.53 -10.30 -6.29
CA LYS A 39 5.47 -11.29 -7.38
C LYS A 39 4.77 -10.76 -8.63
N LYS A 40 3.80 -9.86 -8.48
CA LYS A 40 2.92 -9.40 -9.56
C LYS A 40 3.44 -8.16 -10.27
N PHE A 41 4.21 -7.32 -9.57
CA PHE A 41 4.67 -6.03 -10.06
C PHE A 41 6.14 -5.81 -9.73
N ASP A 42 6.81 -5.04 -10.59
CA ASP A 42 8.16 -4.56 -10.29
C ASP A 42 8.09 -3.49 -9.20
N THR A 43 8.58 -3.83 -8.01
CA THR A 43 8.64 -2.92 -6.87
C THR A 43 9.46 -1.65 -7.14
N GLY A 44 10.38 -1.66 -8.11
CA GLY A 44 11.15 -0.46 -8.49
C GLY A 44 10.34 0.59 -9.26
N LYS A 45 9.15 0.23 -9.74
CA LYS A 45 8.23 1.12 -10.46
C LYS A 45 6.84 1.14 -9.83
N LEU A 46 6.78 0.96 -8.52
CA LEU A 46 5.54 0.99 -7.75
C LEU A 46 5.37 2.37 -7.12
N TYR A 47 4.26 3.01 -7.45
CA TYR A 47 3.94 4.36 -7.01
C TYR A 47 2.62 4.39 -6.26
N SER A 48 2.47 5.31 -5.32
CA SER A 48 1.20 5.55 -4.62
C SER A 48 0.71 6.97 -4.78
N TYR A 49 -0.62 7.13 -4.81
CA TYR A 49 -1.32 8.41 -4.72
C TYR A 49 -2.45 8.33 -3.69
N MET A 50 -2.64 9.39 -2.93
CA MET A 50 -3.80 9.63 -2.07
C MET A 50 -4.20 11.09 -2.19
N SER A 51 -5.51 11.38 -2.16
CA SER A 51 -6.03 12.75 -2.31
C SER A 51 -5.67 13.64 -1.10
N ILE A 52 -5.50 13.04 0.08
CA ILE A 52 -5.14 13.73 1.32
C ILE A 52 -3.63 13.93 1.40
N GLU A 53 -3.19 15.18 1.51
CA GLU A 53 -1.78 15.52 1.70
C GLU A 53 -1.20 14.86 2.97
N MET A 54 0.02 14.34 2.86
CA MET A 54 0.72 13.53 3.88
C MET A 54 0.17 12.12 4.15
N MET A 55 -0.92 11.71 3.51
CA MET A 55 -1.43 10.34 3.66
C MET A 55 -0.74 9.38 2.68
N HIS A 56 -0.20 8.28 3.21
CA HIS A 56 0.58 7.29 2.46
C HIS A 56 0.29 5.87 2.97
N PHE A 57 0.59 4.86 2.14
CA PHE A 57 0.49 3.45 2.50
C PHE A 57 1.70 3.01 3.37
N PHE A 58 1.75 3.44 4.63
CA PHE A 58 2.92 3.25 5.49
C PHE A 58 3.25 1.79 5.79
N SER A 59 2.26 0.99 6.20
CA SER A 59 2.46 -0.42 6.53
C SER A 59 2.85 -1.21 5.30
N LEU A 60 2.18 -0.97 4.17
CA LEU A 60 2.48 -1.69 2.95
C LEU A 60 3.86 -1.32 2.40
N ASN A 61 4.23 -0.03 2.45
CA ASN A 61 5.55 0.42 2.06
C ASN A 61 6.64 -0.18 2.95
N PHE A 62 6.40 -0.26 4.27
CA PHE A 62 7.28 -0.95 5.21
C PHE A 62 7.49 -2.42 4.84
N TYR A 63 6.41 -3.16 4.52
CA TYR A 63 6.52 -4.57 4.15
C TYR A 63 7.14 -4.82 2.77
N LEU A 64 7.08 -3.83 1.86
CA LEU A 64 7.74 -3.88 0.55
C LEU A 64 9.19 -3.38 0.58
N GLY A 65 9.70 -3.04 1.77
CA GLY A 65 11.08 -2.58 1.97
C GLY A 65 11.32 -1.14 1.53
N ASP A 66 10.36 -0.25 1.76
CA ASP A 66 10.44 1.19 1.47
C ASP A 66 10.63 1.55 -0.01
N LYS A 67 10.01 0.75 -0.89
CA LYS A 67 10.14 0.88 -2.35
C LYS A 67 8.99 1.65 -3.01
N ILE A 68 7.88 1.89 -2.30
CA ILE A 68 6.75 2.63 -2.87
C ILE A 68 7.11 4.12 -2.92
N GLN A 69 7.12 4.69 -4.12
CA GLN A 69 7.37 6.10 -4.33
C GLN A 69 6.07 6.90 -4.45
N GLN A 70 6.11 8.20 -4.16
CA GLN A 70 4.94 9.07 -4.30
C GLN A 70 4.82 9.56 -5.74
N PHE A 71 3.68 9.29 -6.37
CA PHE A 71 3.46 9.64 -7.78
C PHE A 71 3.58 11.15 -8.02
N ASP A 72 2.93 11.97 -7.18
CA ASP A 72 2.88 13.43 -7.36
C ASP A 72 4.24 14.11 -7.21
N LYS A 73 5.16 13.51 -6.44
CA LYS A 73 6.50 14.09 -6.22
C LYS A 73 7.47 13.75 -7.35
N VAL A 74 7.38 12.52 -7.86
CA VAL A 74 8.36 12.01 -8.84
C VAL A 74 7.89 12.24 -10.27
N LEU A 75 6.58 12.25 -10.53
CA LEU A 75 5.97 12.32 -11.86
C LEU A 75 6.62 11.33 -12.85
N PRO A 76 6.60 10.03 -12.51
CA PRO A 76 7.29 8.99 -13.27
C PRO A 76 6.72 8.80 -14.68
N GLN A 77 7.55 8.34 -15.62
CA GLN A 77 7.09 8.13 -17.01
C GLN A 77 6.23 6.87 -17.18
N ASP A 78 6.53 5.81 -16.44
CA ASP A 78 5.81 4.55 -16.51
C ASP A 78 5.87 3.82 -15.17
N GLY A 79 4.89 2.94 -14.93
CA GLY A 79 4.88 2.09 -13.75
C GLY A 79 3.50 1.59 -13.37
N VAL A 80 3.38 1.22 -12.10
CA VAL A 80 2.11 0.80 -11.50
C VAL A 80 1.77 1.77 -10.37
N LEU A 81 0.58 2.34 -10.46
CA LEU A 81 0.02 3.24 -9.47
C LEU A 81 -0.94 2.49 -8.56
N MET A 82 -0.73 2.65 -7.26
CA MET A 82 -1.63 2.25 -6.19
C MET A 82 -2.44 3.46 -5.73
N ILE A 83 -3.75 3.36 -5.82
CA ILE A 83 -4.65 4.47 -5.49
C ILE A 83 -5.97 3.93 -4.91
N PRO A 84 -6.50 4.53 -3.83
CA PRO A 84 -7.86 4.22 -3.38
C PRO A 84 -8.87 4.51 -4.50
N GLU A 85 -9.83 3.61 -4.73
CA GLU A 85 -10.84 3.79 -5.78
C GLU A 85 -11.68 5.07 -5.60
N SER A 86 -11.80 5.57 -4.36
CA SER A 86 -12.42 6.86 -4.04
C SER A 86 -11.70 8.05 -4.67
N ASP A 87 -10.38 7.95 -4.85
CA ASP A 87 -9.50 9.06 -5.23
C ASP A 87 -9.18 9.03 -6.73
N VAL A 88 -9.54 7.94 -7.42
CA VAL A 88 -9.41 7.77 -8.87
C VAL A 88 -10.04 8.90 -9.69
N PRO A 89 -11.27 9.38 -9.42
CA PRO A 89 -11.86 10.48 -10.19
C PRO A 89 -11.02 11.77 -10.09
N ASP A 90 -10.68 12.20 -8.88
CA ASP A 90 -9.86 13.41 -8.64
C ASP A 90 -8.49 13.29 -9.32
N PHE A 91 -7.88 12.10 -9.21
CA PHE A 91 -6.60 11.82 -9.82
C PHE A 91 -6.65 11.87 -11.35
N LYS A 92 -7.70 11.34 -11.96
CA LYS A 92 -7.91 11.41 -13.43
C LYS A 92 -8.16 12.83 -13.89
N GLU A 93 -8.83 13.66 -13.10
CA GLU A 93 -9.02 15.07 -13.43
C GLU A 93 -7.68 15.82 -13.47
N LYS A 94 -6.78 15.54 -12.51
CA LYS A 94 -5.46 16.15 -12.42
C LYS A 94 -4.46 15.65 -13.47
N PHE A 95 -4.37 14.32 -13.67
CA PHE A 95 -3.31 13.69 -14.46
C PHE A 95 -3.77 12.99 -15.73
N GLY A 96 -5.08 12.86 -15.97
CA GLY A 96 -5.63 12.12 -17.10
C GLY A 96 -5.32 12.72 -18.47
N ARG A 97 -4.81 13.96 -18.55
CA ARG A 97 -4.36 14.58 -19.80
C ARG A 97 -2.95 14.11 -20.21
N ASP A 98 -2.09 13.88 -19.23
CA ASP A 98 -0.67 13.58 -19.46
C ASP A 98 -0.35 12.08 -19.40
N TYR A 99 -1.26 11.28 -18.83
CA TYR A 99 -1.03 9.86 -18.56
C TYR A 99 -2.22 9.00 -19.01
N THR A 100 -1.89 7.83 -19.56
CA THR A 100 -2.88 6.78 -19.84
C THR A 100 -2.86 5.75 -18.72
N PHE A 101 -4.02 5.45 -18.13
CA PHE A 101 -4.15 4.52 -17.00
C PHE A 101 -4.98 3.29 -17.39
N GLN A 102 -4.44 2.10 -17.15
CA GLN A 102 -5.13 0.83 -17.34
C GLN A 102 -5.22 0.09 -16.01
N LYS A 103 -6.43 -0.23 -15.55
CA LYS A 103 -6.63 -1.02 -14.34
C LYS A 103 -6.16 -2.45 -14.56
N VAL A 104 -5.22 -2.91 -13.74
CA VAL A 104 -4.60 -4.25 -13.83
C VAL A 104 -4.94 -5.14 -12.63
N TRP A 105 -5.35 -4.53 -11.52
CA TRP A 105 -5.76 -5.24 -10.33
C TRP A 105 -6.58 -4.36 -9.40
N GLU A 106 -7.27 -4.98 -8.46
CA GLU A 106 -7.97 -4.32 -7.37
C GLU A 106 -7.87 -5.19 -6.13
N VAL A 107 -7.64 -4.55 -4.99
CA VAL A 107 -7.72 -5.16 -3.67
C VAL A 107 -8.94 -4.58 -2.97
N ARG A 108 -9.89 -5.46 -2.59
CA ARG A 108 -11.19 -5.06 -2.04
C ARG A 108 -11.09 -4.30 -0.72
N LYS A 109 -10.05 -4.56 0.08
CA LYS A 109 -9.86 -3.92 1.39
C LYS A 109 -8.41 -4.03 1.83
N LEU A 110 -7.79 -2.91 2.15
CA LEU A 110 -6.58 -2.87 2.97
C LEU A 110 -6.98 -2.43 4.38
N VAL A 111 -6.19 -2.80 5.38
CA VAL A 111 -6.40 -2.35 6.76
C VAL A 111 -6.14 -0.85 6.90
N GLU A 112 -5.21 -0.29 6.12
CA GLU A 112 -4.91 1.15 6.13
C GLU A 112 -5.95 1.99 5.38
N CYS A 113 -6.64 1.40 4.40
CA CYS A 113 -7.66 2.08 3.61
C CYS A 113 -8.97 1.31 3.68
N HIS A 114 -9.98 1.91 4.33
CA HIS A 114 -11.33 1.36 4.37
C HIS A 114 -12.00 1.22 2.99
N HIS A 115 -11.42 1.84 1.96
CA HIS A 115 -11.85 1.77 0.57
C HIS A 115 -11.01 0.75 -0.23
N PRO A 116 -11.59 0.14 -1.29
CA PRO A 116 -10.83 -0.69 -2.21
C PRO A 116 -9.66 0.10 -2.82
N VAL A 117 -8.52 -0.57 -3.03
CA VAL A 117 -7.34 0.04 -3.65
C VAL A 117 -7.14 -0.59 -5.02
N GLY A 118 -7.17 0.26 -6.04
CA GLY A 118 -6.91 -0.09 -7.42
C GLY A 118 -5.43 -0.02 -7.74
N PHE A 119 -4.99 -0.94 -8.59
CA PHE A 119 -3.68 -0.92 -9.21
C PHE A 119 -3.86 -0.60 -10.69
N TYR A 120 -3.25 0.50 -11.13
CA TYR A 120 -3.32 0.99 -12.49
C TYR A 120 -1.93 1.02 -13.10
N ARG A 121 -1.73 0.29 -14.20
CA ARG A 121 -0.53 0.48 -15.01
C ARG A 121 -0.68 1.80 -15.76
N PHE A 122 0.36 2.62 -15.76
CA PHE A 122 0.33 3.90 -16.45
C PHE A 122 1.55 4.11 -17.33
N VAL A 123 1.35 4.90 -18.37
CA VAL A 123 2.40 5.39 -19.27
C VAL A 123 2.11 6.84 -19.59
N LYS A 124 3.14 7.69 -19.53
CA LYS A 124 3.06 9.10 -19.89
C LYS A 124 2.83 9.22 -21.39
N THR A 125 1.81 9.97 -21.78
CA THR A 125 1.39 10.14 -23.17
C THR A 125 2.51 10.72 -24.05
N SER A 126 3.43 11.52 -23.48
CA SER A 126 4.62 12.03 -24.19
C SER A 126 5.63 10.93 -24.57
N ALA A 127 5.69 9.82 -23.81
CA ALA A 127 6.61 8.71 -24.08
C ALA A 127 6.20 7.88 -25.31
N ASN A 128 4.92 7.90 -25.69
CA ASN A 128 4.45 7.30 -26.94
C ASN A 128 4.98 7.99 -28.20
N ILE A 129 5.50 9.22 -28.09
CA ILE A 129 6.12 9.93 -29.22
C ILE A 129 7.58 9.49 -29.43
N ALA A 130 8.26 9.00 -28.38
CA ALA A 130 9.67 8.62 -28.45
C ALA A 130 9.90 7.16 -28.88
N GLN A 131 8.92 6.27 -28.74
CA GLN A 131 9.05 4.87 -29.18
C GLN A 131 8.68 4.63 -30.65
N ASN A 132 8.32 5.67 -31.40
CA ASN A 132 7.91 5.57 -32.81
C ASN A 132 8.83 6.36 -33.76
N ARG A 133 10.10 6.57 -33.38
CA ARG A 133 11.16 7.12 -34.23
C ARG A 133 12.34 6.18 -34.35
#